data_AF-A0A4V1KJX1-F1
#
_entry.id   AF-A0A4V1KJX1-F1
#
_cell.length_a   1.000
_cell.length_b   1.000
_cell.length_c   1.000
_cell.angle_alpha   90.00
_cell.angle_beta   90.00
_cell.angle_gamma   90.00
#
_symmetry.space_group_name_H-M   'P 1'
#
loop_
_entity.id
_entity.type
_entity.pdbx_description
1 polymer ?
#
loop_
_entity_poly.entity_id
_entity_poly.type
_entity_poly.pdbx_seq_one_letter_code
_entity_poly.pdbx_strand_id
1 'polypeptide(L)'
;MTRRRDRLTEVESFGPNPGGLRMLAYAPPNLVAGAPLVVVLHGCSQNARGYDRNAGWTSLAEQLGFAVLYPEQRAANNAAGCFNWFLTADKARGLGETRSIREMIETMTKTHRLCRGRIFVTGLSAGGAMAAALLADYPEVFSAGAIIAGLPCGVAASVQEAFDAMARPAERTPEELGDAVRANSSHDGLWPRVAVWHGTADATVAPRNADELVKQWLNVHGAPAEDFREELFDGHRRRVWRVDGRDVVESVLVAGLGHGAPLDARMGEVKGPFMLEAGISSTRRIAAFFKLDVLTPTDATMVAEQETAAPRPRPSAKRPPERPVPEALSPDGGVDGRQPDDPKAFRSAPIGRFDIGATIAKALRAAGLMR
;
A
#
# COMPACT_ATOMS: atom_id res chain seq x y z
N MET A 1 28.90 13.52 -16.00
CA MET A 1 27.71 12.88 -15.38
C MET A 1 26.58 12.91 -16.39
N THR A 2 26.29 11.78 -17.05
CA THR A 2 25.14 11.65 -17.95
C THR A 2 23.85 11.75 -17.13
N ARG A 3 23.06 12.79 -17.36
CA ARG A 3 21.74 12.99 -16.75
C ARG A 3 20.88 11.76 -17.11
N ARG A 4 20.43 10.98 -16.13
CA ARG A 4 19.48 9.87 -16.37
C ARG A 4 18.29 10.45 -17.15
N ARG A 5 18.02 9.89 -18.34
CA ARG A 5 16.84 10.30 -19.12
C ARG A 5 15.60 9.96 -18.33
N ASP A 6 14.69 10.91 -18.29
CA ASP A 6 13.34 10.68 -17.79
C ASP A 6 12.61 9.72 -18.73
N ARG A 7 12.08 8.64 -18.18
CA ARG A 7 11.48 7.52 -18.94
C ARG A 7 10.05 7.21 -18.51
N LEU A 8 9.53 7.92 -17.51
CA LEU A 8 8.15 7.72 -17.09
C LEU A 8 7.21 8.38 -18.10
N THR A 9 6.21 7.63 -18.53
CA THR A 9 5.11 8.14 -19.34
C THR A 9 3.90 8.37 -18.44
N GLU A 10 3.25 9.51 -18.60
CA GLU A 10 1.97 9.75 -17.93
C GLU A 10 0.84 9.08 -18.73
N VAL A 11 0.01 8.31 -18.04
CA VAL A 11 -1.17 7.67 -18.58
C VAL A 11 -2.37 8.51 -18.15
N GLU A 12 -2.89 9.31 -19.07
CA GLU A 12 -3.95 10.29 -18.76
C GLU A 12 -5.34 9.65 -18.62
N SER A 13 -5.55 8.48 -19.23
CA SER A 13 -6.82 7.77 -19.22
C SER A 13 -6.66 6.37 -18.64
N PHE A 14 -7.31 6.14 -17.51
CA PHE A 14 -7.47 4.85 -16.85
C PHE A 14 -8.85 4.80 -16.20
N GLY A 15 -9.19 3.71 -15.52
CA GLY A 15 -10.48 3.53 -14.85
C GLY A 15 -10.81 4.62 -13.80
N PRO A 16 -11.87 4.41 -12.99
CA PRO A 16 -12.28 5.36 -11.97
C PRO A 16 -11.12 5.92 -11.12
N ASN A 17 -11.05 7.24 -11.00
CA ASN A 17 -9.99 7.94 -10.26
C ASN A 17 -10.58 8.85 -9.17
N PRO A 18 -11.30 8.29 -8.17
CA PRO A 18 -11.97 9.10 -7.14
C PRO A 18 -10.99 9.88 -6.24
N GLY A 19 -9.74 9.43 -6.11
CA GLY A 19 -8.67 10.12 -5.40
C GLY A 19 -7.97 11.16 -6.27
N GLY A 20 -8.32 11.28 -7.56
CA GLY A 20 -7.80 12.30 -8.45
C GLY A 20 -6.27 12.28 -8.60
N LEU A 21 -5.65 11.10 -8.58
CA LEU A 21 -4.20 10.94 -8.70
C LEU A 21 -3.72 10.98 -10.14
N ARG A 22 -2.43 11.25 -10.36
CA ARG A 22 -1.77 11.06 -11.67
C ARG A 22 -1.19 9.65 -11.76
N MET A 23 -1.19 9.07 -12.95
CA MET A 23 -0.60 7.76 -13.22
C MET A 23 0.65 7.95 -14.08
N LEU A 24 1.82 7.73 -13.51
CA LEU A 24 3.07 7.63 -14.27
C LEU A 24 3.51 6.17 -14.31
N ALA A 25 4.07 5.72 -15.42
CA ALA A 25 4.48 4.33 -15.57
C ALA A 25 5.70 4.17 -16.46
N TYR A 26 6.36 3.02 -16.31
CA TYR A 26 7.39 2.55 -17.23
C TYR A 26 7.22 1.05 -17.45
N ALA A 27 7.22 0.67 -18.73
CA ALA A 27 7.32 -0.71 -19.18
C ALA A 27 8.54 -0.82 -20.11
N PRO A 28 9.49 -1.73 -19.85
CA PRO A 28 10.59 -2.00 -20.77
C PRO A 28 10.09 -2.30 -22.19
N PRO A 29 10.77 -1.85 -23.26
CA PRO A 29 10.34 -2.11 -24.65
C PRO A 29 10.19 -3.60 -25.01
N ASN A 30 10.99 -4.46 -24.36
CA ASN A 30 11.01 -5.91 -24.52
C ASN A 30 10.30 -6.66 -23.37
N LEU A 31 9.36 -6.00 -22.68
CA LEU A 31 8.63 -6.61 -21.58
C LEU A 31 7.80 -7.81 -22.08
N VAL A 32 8.01 -8.96 -21.45
CA VAL A 32 7.30 -10.20 -21.79
C VAL A 32 5.92 -10.25 -21.12
N ALA A 33 4.97 -10.96 -21.74
CA ALA A 33 3.71 -11.29 -21.08
C ALA A 33 3.98 -12.12 -19.80
N GLY A 34 3.19 -11.91 -18.76
CA GLY A 34 3.41 -12.51 -17.44
C GLY A 34 4.51 -11.83 -16.61
N ALA A 35 5.06 -10.69 -17.06
CA ALA A 35 6.03 -9.95 -16.27
C ALA A 35 5.43 -9.37 -14.97
N PRO A 36 6.24 -9.14 -13.93
CA PRO A 36 5.80 -8.52 -12.69
C PRO A 36 5.44 -7.04 -12.81
N LEU A 37 4.70 -6.53 -11.82
CA LEU A 37 4.46 -5.10 -11.61
C LEU A 37 4.96 -4.68 -10.22
N VAL A 38 5.69 -3.57 -10.15
CA VAL A 38 6.00 -2.88 -8.88
C VAL A 38 5.31 -1.52 -8.85
N VAL A 39 4.46 -1.31 -7.86
CA VAL A 39 3.86 -0.01 -7.54
C VAL A 39 4.78 0.73 -6.58
N VAL A 40 5.19 1.94 -6.91
CA VAL A 40 6.14 2.74 -6.12
C VAL A 40 5.49 4.06 -5.70
N LEU A 41 5.35 4.27 -4.39
CA LEU A 41 4.66 5.41 -3.79
C LEU A 41 5.67 6.36 -3.13
N HIS A 42 5.70 7.60 -3.61
CA HIS A 42 6.58 8.63 -3.09
C HIS A 42 6.12 9.15 -1.71
N GLY A 43 7.03 9.78 -0.97
CA GLY A 43 6.73 10.50 0.27
C GLY A 43 6.26 11.94 0.02
N CYS A 44 5.94 12.65 1.10
CA CYS A 44 5.61 14.07 1.05
C CYS A 44 6.71 14.90 0.38
N SER A 45 6.34 15.96 -0.33
CA SER A 45 7.21 16.87 -1.12
C SER A 45 8.00 16.23 -2.27
N GLN A 46 7.85 14.92 -2.46
CA GLN A 46 8.39 14.19 -3.60
C GLN A 46 7.34 14.05 -4.71
N ASN A 47 7.77 13.52 -5.86
CA ASN A 47 6.92 13.18 -6.99
C ASN A 47 7.49 11.93 -7.68
N ALA A 48 6.75 11.34 -8.63
CA ALA A 48 7.11 10.08 -9.27
C ALA A 48 8.48 10.13 -9.96
N ARG A 49 8.70 11.16 -10.79
CA ARG A 49 9.95 11.34 -11.55
C ARG A 49 11.15 11.57 -10.63
N GLY A 50 10.95 12.32 -9.54
CA GLY A 50 11.96 12.55 -8.52
C GLY A 50 12.34 11.27 -7.81
N TYR A 51 11.34 10.53 -7.32
CA TYR A 51 11.55 9.26 -6.63
C TYR A 51 12.28 8.26 -7.52
N ASP A 52 11.85 8.10 -8.78
CA ASP A 52 12.48 7.18 -9.73
C ASP A 52 13.94 7.54 -10.03
N ARG A 53 14.21 8.82 -10.30
CA ARG A 53 15.57 9.30 -10.58
C ARG A 53 16.51 8.96 -9.43
N ASN A 54 16.04 9.10 -8.19
CA ASN A 54 16.82 8.92 -6.98
C ASN A 54 16.95 7.43 -6.57
N ALA A 55 15.83 6.67 -6.56
CA ALA A 55 15.77 5.27 -6.14
C ALA A 55 16.14 4.25 -7.22
N GLY A 56 15.96 4.60 -8.49
CA GLY A 56 16.37 3.78 -9.64
C GLY A 56 15.48 2.58 -9.98
N TRP A 57 14.23 2.51 -9.55
CA TRP A 57 13.33 1.39 -9.87
C TRP A 57 13.15 1.16 -11.38
N THR A 58 13.00 2.20 -12.21
CA THR A 58 12.91 2.07 -13.67
C THR A 58 14.19 1.47 -14.27
N SER A 59 15.35 1.76 -13.70
CA SER A 59 16.61 1.16 -14.17
C SER A 59 16.71 -0.30 -13.76
N LEU A 60 16.24 -0.64 -12.56
CA LEU A 60 16.17 -2.03 -12.13
C LEU A 60 15.14 -2.82 -12.94
N ALA A 61 14.02 -2.19 -13.31
CA ALA A 61 12.98 -2.74 -14.15
C ALA A 61 13.49 -3.12 -15.56
N GLU A 62 14.33 -2.28 -16.15
CA GLU A 62 15.00 -2.58 -17.42
C GLU A 62 16.01 -3.72 -17.30
N GLN A 63 16.71 -3.82 -16.16
CA GLN A 63 17.69 -4.88 -15.90
C GLN A 63 17.03 -6.24 -15.68
N LEU A 64 15.92 -6.27 -14.94
CA LEU A 64 15.30 -7.51 -14.51
C LEU A 64 14.08 -7.90 -15.34
N GLY A 65 13.40 -6.96 -16.02
CA GLY A 65 12.25 -7.26 -16.87
C GLY A 65 10.91 -7.26 -16.13
N PHE A 66 10.62 -6.16 -15.42
CA PHE A 66 9.31 -5.91 -14.80
C PHE A 66 8.78 -4.51 -15.17
N ALA A 67 7.48 -4.27 -14.99
CA ALA A 67 6.89 -2.95 -15.15
C ALA A 67 6.86 -2.18 -13.82
N VAL A 68 6.88 -0.85 -13.89
CA VAL A 68 6.77 0.03 -12.72
C VAL A 68 5.61 0.99 -12.88
N LEU A 69 4.81 1.11 -11.84
CA LEU A 69 3.71 2.07 -11.72
C LEU A 69 4.03 3.05 -10.60
N TYR A 70 3.92 4.33 -10.89
CA TYR A 70 4.07 5.45 -9.97
C TYR A 70 2.79 6.28 -9.93
N PRO A 71 1.87 5.97 -9.00
CA PRO A 71 0.83 6.90 -8.61
C PRO A 71 1.48 8.17 -8.05
N GLU A 72 0.99 9.34 -8.43
CA GLU A 72 1.52 10.62 -7.97
C GLU A 72 0.39 11.51 -7.44
N GLN A 73 0.64 12.08 -6.26
CA GLN A 73 -0.29 12.99 -5.61
C GLN A 73 -0.38 14.34 -6.33
N ARG A 74 -1.55 14.99 -6.24
CA ARG A 74 -1.75 16.36 -6.71
C ARG A 74 -1.81 17.33 -5.54
N ALA A 75 -1.21 18.51 -5.73
CA ALA A 75 -1.26 19.59 -4.75
C ALA A 75 -2.69 20.03 -4.38
N ALA A 76 -3.64 19.85 -5.31
CA ALA A 76 -5.06 20.13 -5.08
C ALA A 76 -5.72 19.20 -4.04
N ASN A 77 -5.20 17.97 -3.90
CA ASN A 77 -5.70 17.00 -2.92
C ASN A 77 -4.97 17.17 -1.57
N ASN A 78 -3.67 17.46 -1.64
CA ASN A 78 -2.81 17.64 -0.47
C ASN A 78 -1.67 18.59 -0.84
N ALA A 79 -1.61 19.77 -0.21
CA ALA A 79 -0.64 20.81 -0.58
C ALA A 79 0.83 20.41 -0.36
N ALA A 80 1.12 19.41 0.48
CA ALA A 80 2.46 18.86 0.63
C ALA A 80 2.78 17.75 -0.37
N GLY A 81 1.83 17.33 -1.20
CA GLY A 81 1.97 16.15 -2.05
C GLY A 81 2.06 14.85 -1.25
N CYS A 82 1.54 14.80 -0.02
CA CYS A 82 1.43 13.54 0.72
C CYS A 82 0.22 12.74 0.23
N PHE A 83 0.33 11.42 0.18
CA PHE A 83 -0.86 10.55 0.14
C PHE A 83 -1.68 10.72 1.42
N ASN A 84 -3.01 10.76 1.30
CA ASN A 84 -3.94 10.95 2.41
C ASN A 84 -4.26 9.63 3.13
N TRP A 85 -3.23 8.95 3.61
CA TRP A 85 -3.31 7.62 4.25
C TRP A 85 -4.10 7.56 5.57
N PHE A 86 -4.51 8.71 6.11
CA PHE A 86 -5.26 8.85 7.37
C PHE A 86 -6.72 9.25 7.15
N LEU A 87 -7.11 9.72 5.95
CA LEU A 87 -8.49 10.07 5.66
C LEU A 87 -9.25 8.82 5.20
N THR A 88 -10.31 8.45 5.90
CA THR A 88 -11.14 7.28 5.53
C THR A 88 -11.67 7.37 4.10
N ALA A 89 -12.00 8.57 3.62
CA ALA A 89 -12.46 8.79 2.25
C ALA A 89 -11.39 8.47 1.18
N ASP A 90 -10.11 8.45 1.55
CA ASP A 90 -9.00 8.22 0.64
C ASP A 90 -8.32 6.86 0.82
N LYS A 91 -8.38 6.30 2.03
CA LYS A 91 -7.66 5.07 2.40
C LYS A 91 -8.52 3.81 2.45
N ALA A 92 -9.84 3.90 2.37
CA ALA A 92 -10.73 2.76 2.55
C ALA A 92 -11.03 2.07 1.22
N ARG A 93 -11.16 0.73 1.25
CA ARG A 93 -11.43 -0.09 0.08
C ARG A 93 -12.60 0.47 -0.74
N GLY A 94 -12.34 0.73 -2.02
CA GLY A 94 -13.34 1.20 -2.98
C GLY A 94 -13.45 2.72 -3.08
N LEU A 95 -12.75 3.48 -2.23
CA LEU A 95 -12.81 4.93 -2.17
C LEU A 95 -11.46 5.60 -2.49
N GLY A 96 -11.52 6.91 -2.74
CA GLY A 96 -10.42 7.83 -3.01
C GLY A 96 -9.11 7.26 -3.59
N GLU A 97 -8.00 7.49 -2.89
CA GLU A 97 -6.65 7.20 -3.37
C GLU A 97 -6.41 5.68 -3.56
N THR A 98 -6.84 4.83 -2.62
CA THR A 98 -6.60 3.37 -2.75
C THR A 98 -7.37 2.77 -3.93
N ARG A 99 -8.61 3.21 -4.19
CA ARG A 99 -9.37 2.82 -5.39
C ARG A 99 -8.70 3.27 -6.67
N SER A 100 -8.19 4.50 -6.69
CA SER A 100 -7.51 5.05 -7.87
C SER A 100 -6.26 4.25 -8.23
N ILE A 101 -5.45 3.91 -7.22
CA ILE A 101 -4.25 3.07 -7.39
C ILE A 101 -4.63 1.67 -7.88
N ARG A 102 -5.70 1.07 -7.33
CA ARG A 102 -6.21 -0.23 -7.79
C ARG A 102 -6.59 -0.22 -9.28
N GLU A 103 -7.20 0.85 -9.76
CA GLU A 103 -7.57 1.01 -11.18
C GLU A 103 -6.34 1.22 -12.07
N MET A 104 -5.33 1.97 -11.62
CA MET A 104 -4.05 2.09 -12.32
C MET A 104 -3.35 0.72 -12.46
N ILE A 105 -3.38 -0.10 -11.41
CA ILE A 105 -2.85 -1.48 -11.44
C ILE A 105 -3.60 -2.32 -12.47
N GLU A 106 -4.93 -2.24 -12.52
CA GLU A 106 -5.71 -2.99 -13.52
C GLU A 106 -5.36 -2.58 -14.95
N THR A 107 -5.22 -1.27 -15.18
CA THR A 107 -4.82 -0.73 -16.48
C THR A 107 -3.46 -1.26 -16.89
N MET A 108 -2.44 -1.19 -16.02
CA MET A 108 -1.11 -1.74 -16.31
C MET A 108 -1.17 -3.24 -16.62
N THR A 109 -1.91 -3.98 -15.80
CA THR A 109 -2.03 -5.44 -15.93
C THR A 109 -2.64 -5.84 -17.26
N LYS A 110 -3.72 -5.17 -17.68
CA LYS A 110 -4.38 -5.45 -18.96
C LYS A 110 -3.53 -5.01 -20.15
N THR A 111 -3.02 -3.78 -20.12
CA THR A 111 -2.27 -3.18 -21.24
C THR A 111 -0.99 -3.96 -21.56
N HIS A 112 -0.27 -4.41 -20.53
CA HIS A 112 1.01 -5.09 -20.69
C HIS A 112 0.95 -6.61 -20.44
N ARG A 113 -0.26 -7.17 -20.24
CA ARG A 113 -0.47 -8.60 -19.94
C ARG A 113 0.39 -9.09 -18.76
N LEU A 114 0.44 -8.30 -17.69
CA LEU A 114 1.26 -8.58 -16.51
C LEU A 114 0.69 -9.74 -15.69
N CYS A 115 1.54 -10.44 -14.94
CA CYS A 115 1.10 -11.53 -14.08
C CYS A 115 0.42 -10.98 -12.82
N ARG A 116 -0.88 -11.26 -12.67
CA ARG A 116 -1.68 -10.86 -11.50
C ARG A 116 -1.14 -11.40 -10.17
N GLY A 117 -0.56 -12.59 -10.18
CA GLY A 117 0.10 -13.20 -9.01
C GLY A 117 1.50 -12.67 -8.72
N ARG A 118 1.95 -11.59 -9.38
CA ARG A 118 3.28 -10.97 -9.23
C ARG A 118 3.19 -9.45 -9.25
N ILE A 119 2.27 -8.91 -8.46
CA ILE A 119 2.10 -7.48 -8.25
C ILE A 119 2.60 -7.15 -6.84
N PHE A 120 3.42 -6.11 -6.76
CA PHE A 120 4.08 -5.70 -5.53
C PHE A 120 3.88 -4.21 -5.30
N VAL A 121 3.95 -3.77 -4.04
CA VAL A 121 3.88 -2.33 -3.69
C VAL A 121 5.01 -1.94 -2.74
N THR A 122 5.59 -0.78 -2.94
CA THR A 122 6.55 -0.19 -2.01
C THR A 122 6.30 1.31 -1.88
N GLY A 123 6.60 1.87 -0.72
CA GLY A 123 6.53 3.32 -0.55
C GLY A 123 7.31 3.86 0.63
N LEU A 124 7.57 5.17 0.59
CA LEU A 124 8.27 5.92 1.64
C LEU A 124 7.32 6.84 2.40
N SER A 125 7.44 6.91 3.73
CA SER A 125 6.73 7.89 4.56
C SER A 125 5.20 7.78 4.36
N ALA A 126 4.53 8.87 3.95
CA ALA A 126 3.12 8.84 3.54
C ALA A 126 2.82 7.79 2.46
N GLY A 127 3.74 7.57 1.51
CA GLY A 127 3.62 6.49 0.52
C GLY A 127 3.81 5.10 1.14
N GLY A 128 4.60 4.97 2.20
CA GLY A 128 4.75 3.74 2.98
C GLY A 128 3.48 3.40 3.77
N ALA A 129 2.87 4.41 4.41
CA ALA A 129 1.57 4.26 5.06
C ALA A 129 0.45 3.94 4.05
N MET A 130 0.46 4.56 2.87
CA MET A 130 -0.47 4.21 1.79
C MET A 130 -0.23 2.79 1.25
N ALA A 131 1.04 2.32 1.17
CA ALA A 131 1.34 0.93 0.85
C ALA A 131 0.73 -0.03 1.89
N ALA A 132 0.83 0.29 3.19
CA ALA A 132 0.20 -0.50 4.26
C ALA A 132 -1.33 -0.55 4.10
N ALA A 133 -1.96 0.59 3.77
CA ALA A 133 -3.39 0.66 3.50
C ALA A 133 -3.79 -0.22 2.30
N LEU A 134 -3.07 -0.15 1.18
CA LEU A 134 -3.31 -0.97 -0.01
C LEU A 134 -3.21 -2.47 0.26
N LEU A 135 -2.23 -2.89 1.07
CA LEU A 135 -2.06 -4.29 1.45
C LEU A 135 -3.23 -4.81 2.32
N ALA A 136 -3.84 -3.94 3.12
CA ALA A 136 -5.01 -4.27 3.95
C ALA A 136 -6.32 -4.22 3.16
N ASP A 137 -6.48 -3.20 2.32
CA ASP A 137 -7.67 -2.96 1.49
C ASP A 137 -7.79 -3.99 0.38
N TYR A 138 -6.69 -4.31 -0.32
CA TYR A 138 -6.66 -5.15 -1.52
C TYR A 138 -5.63 -6.30 -1.42
N PRO A 139 -5.65 -7.12 -0.36
CA PRO A 139 -4.67 -8.19 -0.17
C PRO A 139 -4.63 -9.19 -1.33
N GLU A 140 -5.76 -9.39 -2.01
CA GLU A 140 -5.87 -10.29 -3.17
C GLU A 140 -5.10 -9.81 -4.41
N VAL A 141 -4.70 -8.53 -4.43
CA VAL A 141 -3.96 -7.93 -5.56
C VAL A 141 -2.46 -8.11 -5.39
N PHE A 142 -1.95 -8.14 -4.17
CA PHE A 142 -0.52 -8.04 -3.89
C PHE A 142 0.08 -9.37 -3.43
N SER A 143 1.23 -9.74 -3.97
CA SER A 143 1.99 -10.90 -3.49
C SER A 143 2.89 -10.54 -2.32
N ALA A 144 3.38 -9.31 -2.30
CA ALA A 144 4.14 -8.74 -1.20
C ALA A 144 4.16 -7.20 -1.27
N GLY A 145 4.50 -6.54 -0.17
CA GLY A 145 4.81 -5.12 -0.15
C GLY A 145 5.96 -4.74 0.78
N ALA A 146 6.48 -3.54 0.60
CA ALA A 146 7.56 -2.99 1.41
C ALA A 146 7.22 -1.57 1.90
N ILE A 147 7.33 -1.36 3.20
CA ILE A 147 6.93 -0.13 3.89
C ILE A 147 8.19 0.52 4.44
N ILE A 148 8.60 1.64 3.85
CA ILE A 148 9.79 2.39 4.26
C ILE A 148 9.35 3.61 5.08
N ALA A 149 9.80 3.71 6.32
CA ALA A 149 9.47 4.81 7.24
C ALA A 149 7.96 5.14 7.31
N GLY A 150 7.12 4.11 7.19
CA GLY A 150 5.66 4.21 7.18
C GLY A 150 5.03 3.95 8.54
N LEU A 151 3.72 3.73 8.55
CA LEU A 151 2.93 3.50 9.76
C LEU A 151 2.02 2.27 9.61
N PRO A 152 1.60 1.62 10.71
CA PRO A 152 0.63 0.54 10.67
C PRO A 152 -0.72 1.00 10.10
N CYS A 153 -1.45 0.10 9.45
CA CYS A 153 -2.80 0.41 8.98
C CYS A 153 -3.75 0.59 10.19
N GLY A 154 -4.66 1.56 10.11
CA GLY A 154 -5.72 1.74 11.11
C GLY A 154 -5.29 2.44 12.40
N VAL A 155 -4.18 3.19 12.38
CA VAL A 155 -3.70 3.98 13.54
C VAL A 155 -4.12 5.44 13.52
N ALA A 156 -4.72 5.91 12.42
CA ALA A 156 -5.24 7.28 12.30
C ALA A 156 -6.46 7.34 11.38
N ALA A 157 -7.41 8.21 11.73
CA ALA A 157 -8.60 8.59 10.96
C ALA A 157 -8.70 10.12 10.76
N SER A 158 -7.74 10.89 11.28
CA SER A 158 -7.70 12.36 11.18
C SER A 158 -6.27 12.88 11.07
N VAL A 159 -6.13 14.17 10.70
CA VAL A 159 -4.82 14.85 10.62
C VAL A 159 -4.11 14.85 11.97
N GLN A 160 -4.82 15.13 13.06
CA GLN A 160 -4.24 15.17 14.40
C GLN A 160 -3.72 13.80 14.82
N GLU A 161 -4.55 12.77 14.68
CA GLU A 161 -4.15 11.39 14.96
C GLU A 161 -2.98 10.94 14.09
N ALA A 162 -2.90 11.39 12.83
CA ALA A 162 -1.79 11.09 11.94
C ALA A 162 -0.47 11.63 12.52
N PHE A 163 -0.44 12.89 12.97
CA PHE A 163 0.76 13.46 13.59
C PHE A 163 1.11 12.78 14.92
N ASP A 164 0.11 12.45 15.74
CA ASP A 164 0.33 11.76 17.01
C ASP A 164 0.90 10.35 16.77
N ALA A 165 0.35 9.59 15.81
CA ALA A 165 0.85 8.28 15.42
C ALA A 165 2.28 8.34 14.85
N MET A 166 2.60 9.37 14.06
CA MET A 166 3.96 9.58 13.54
C MET A 166 4.97 9.81 14.66
N ALA A 167 4.66 10.72 15.59
CA ALA A 167 5.62 11.15 16.61
C ALA A 167 5.68 10.20 17.82
N ARG A 168 4.53 9.65 18.23
CA ARG A 168 4.36 8.91 19.49
C ARG A 168 3.33 7.79 19.30
N PRO A 169 3.68 6.72 18.56
CA PRO A 169 2.75 5.62 18.34
C PRO A 169 2.29 5.02 19.68
N ALA A 170 0.97 4.96 19.84
CA ALA A 170 0.34 4.34 21.00
C ALA A 170 0.70 2.86 21.08
N GLU A 171 0.85 2.34 22.30
CA GLU A 171 0.97 0.90 22.51
C GLU A 171 -0.35 0.24 22.20
N ARG A 172 -0.36 -0.61 21.18
CA ARG A 172 -1.50 -1.45 20.82
C ARG A 172 -1.12 -2.92 20.93
N THR A 173 -2.10 -3.77 21.22
CA THR A 173 -1.86 -5.21 21.25
C THR A 173 -1.67 -5.75 19.82
N PRO A 174 -1.01 -6.91 19.65
CA PRO A 174 -0.94 -7.57 18.35
C PRO A 174 -2.34 -7.80 17.74
N GLU A 175 -3.33 -8.16 18.55
CA GLU A 175 -4.71 -8.43 18.13
C GLU A 175 -5.38 -7.16 17.60
N GLU A 176 -5.32 -6.05 18.34
CA GLU A 176 -5.90 -4.77 17.92
C GLU A 176 -5.33 -4.30 16.57
N LEU A 177 -4.02 -4.48 16.37
CA LEU A 177 -3.35 -4.12 15.14
C LEU A 177 -3.72 -5.07 13.99
N GLY A 178 -3.73 -6.38 14.24
CA GLY A 178 -4.08 -7.37 13.22
C GLY A 178 -5.55 -7.28 12.80
N ASP A 179 -6.45 -7.05 13.74
CA ASP A 179 -7.87 -6.83 13.48
C ASP A 179 -8.08 -5.55 12.68
N ALA A 180 -7.30 -4.51 12.95
CA ALA A 180 -7.33 -3.29 12.14
C ALA A 180 -6.97 -3.54 10.67
N VAL A 181 -6.12 -4.52 10.34
CA VAL A 181 -5.88 -4.95 8.94
C VAL A 181 -7.06 -5.74 8.41
N ARG A 182 -7.46 -6.79 9.13
CA ARG A 182 -8.54 -7.71 8.72
C ARG A 182 -9.89 -7.00 8.51
N ALA A 183 -10.14 -5.89 9.19
CA ALA A 183 -11.38 -5.11 9.04
C ALA A 183 -11.54 -4.41 7.68
N ASN A 184 -10.48 -4.26 6.87
CA ASN A 184 -10.55 -3.52 5.60
C ASN A 184 -11.04 -4.37 4.41
N SER A 185 -11.07 -5.70 4.55
CA SER A 185 -11.52 -6.59 3.47
C SER A 185 -12.11 -7.90 4.02
N SER A 186 -12.97 -8.55 3.24
CA SER A 186 -13.48 -9.88 3.56
C SER A 186 -12.52 -11.01 3.10
N HIS A 187 -11.22 -10.73 3.04
CA HIS A 187 -10.23 -11.66 2.50
C HIS A 187 -10.03 -12.87 3.41
N ASP A 188 -10.14 -14.07 2.83
CA ASP A 188 -9.95 -15.35 3.52
C ASP A 188 -8.77 -16.17 2.94
N GLY A 189 -8.01 -15.57 2.01
CA GLY A 189 -6.86 -16.19 1.35
C GLY A 189 -5.52 -15.93 2.04
N LEU A 190 -4.43 -16.23 1.34
CA LEU A 190 -3.08 -15.92 1.80
C LEU A 190 -2.87 -14.40 1.86
N TRP A 191 -2.30 -13.92 2.95
CA TRP A 191 -1.92 -12.51 3.09
C TRP A 191 -0.63 -12.21 2.31
N PRO A 192 -0.46 -10.97 1.80
CA PRO A 192 0.80 -10.54 1.20
C PRO A 192 1.95 -10.63 2.22
N ARG A 193 3.15 -10.94 1.73
CA ARG A 193 4.37 -10.83 2.57
C ARG A 193 4.72 -9.35 2.77
N VAL A 194 5.29 -8.98 3.92
CA VAL A 194 5.60 -7.58 4.21
C VAL A 194 7.05 -7.38 4.63
N ALA A 195 7.74 -6.45 3.99
CA ALA A 195 9.03 -5.94 4.44
C ALA A 195 8.87 -4.57 5.08
N VAL A 196 9.41 -4.37 6.27
CA VAL A 196 9.37 -3.10 7.01
C VAL A 196 10.78 -2.55 7.07
N TRP A 197 10.97 -1.33 6.60
CA TRP A 197 12.26 -0.66 6.53
C TRP A 197 12.21 0.64 7.32
N HIS A 198 13.13 0.85 8.27
CA HIS A 198 13.13 2.06 9.08
C HIS A 198 14.53 2.50 9.49
N GLY A 199 14.76 3.80 9.55
CA GLY A 199 15.99 4.37 10.08
C GLY A 199 15.95 4.47 11.60
N THR A 200 17.02 4.09 12.29
CA THR A 200 17.03 4.13 13.77
C THR A 200 17.12 5.54 14.35
N ALA A 201 17.39 6.55 13.53
CA ALA A 201 17.48 7.96 13.90
C ALA A 201 16.38 8.81 13.24
N ASP A 202 15.28 8.18 12.81
CA ASP A 202 14.14 8.87 12.21
C ASP A 202 13.41 9.75 13.24
N ALA A 203 13.45 11.07 13.04
CA ALA A 203 12.80 12.06 13.90
C ALA A 203 11.45 12.54 13.37
N THR A 204 11.01 12.06 12.20
CA THR A 204 9.73 12.43 11.58
C THR A 204 8.68 11.36 11.86
N VAL A 205 9.02 10.09 11.62
CA VAL A 205 8.20 8.93 11.98
C VAL A 205 9.01 8.10 12.95
N ALA A 206 8.59 8.09 14.21
CA ALA A 206 9.33 7.44 15.29
C ALA A 206 9.65 5.97 14.91
N PRO A 207 10.88 5.47 15.14
CA PRO A 207 11.27 4.10 14.76
C PRO A 207 10.39 3.01 15.36
N ARG A 208 9.73 3.31 16.48
CA ARG A 208 8.72 2.45 17.11
C ARG A 208 7.56 2.07 16.16
N ASN A 209 7.24 2.90 15.16
CA ASN A 209 6.26 2.54 14.13
C ASN A 209 6.68 1.30 13.33
N ALA A 210 7.98 1.04 13.17
CA ALA A 210 8.47 -0.19 12.55
C ALA A 210 8.14 -1.42 13.42
N ASP A 211 8.28 -1.31 14.75
CA ASP A 211 7.94 -2.38 15.69
C ASP A 211 6.43 -2.64 15.69
N GLU A 212 5.60 -1.59 15.66
CA GLU A 212 4.14 -1.74 15.54
C GLU A 212 3.73 -2.34 14.18
N LEU A 213 4.41 -2.00 13.09
CA LEU A 213 4.18 -2.61 11.76
C LEU A 213 4.53 -4.10 11.78
N VAL A 214 5.68 -4.47 12.33
CA VAL A 214 6.07 -5.87 12.48
C VAL A 214 5.04 -6.59 13.35
N LYS A 215 4.67 -6.04 14.51
CA LYS A 215 3.66 -6.61 15.41
C LYS A 215 2.31 -6.82 14.70
N GLN A 216 1.84 -5.83 13.95
CA GLN A 216 0.62 -5.89 13.15
C GLN A 216 0.64 -7.07 12.17
N TRP A 217 1.68 -7.15 11.34
CA TRP A 217 1.74 -8.15 10.28
C TRP A 217 2.07 -9.55 10.80
N LEU A 218 2.80 -9.68 11.91
CA LEU A 218 2.97 -10.97 12.57
C LEU A 218 1.64 -11.53 13.07
N ASN A 219 0.79 -10.70 13.68
CA ASN A 219 -0.55 -11.14 14.09
C ASN A 219 -1.42 -11.53 12.88
N VAL A 220 -1.36 -10.78 11.77
CA VAL A 220 -2.07 -11.12 10.53
C VAL A 220 -1.65 -12.49 9.99
N HIS A 221 -0.36 -12.81 10.05
CA HIS A 221 0.19 -14.09 9.58
C HIS A 221 0.14 -15.22 10.62
N GLY A 222 -0.26 -14.94 11.86
CA GLY A 222 -0.19 -15.91 12.96
C GLY A 222 1.24 -16.32 13.32
N ALA A 223 2.22 -15.46 13.05
CA ALA A 223 3.64 -15.74 13.27
C ALA A 223 4.05 -15.37 14.71
N PRO A 224 4.71 -16.25 15.47
CA PRO A 224 5.21 -15.93 16.80
C PRO A 224 6.34 -14.90 16.74
N ALA A 225 6.31 -13.92 17.65
CA ALA A 225 7.19 -12.75 17.57
C ALA A 225 8.67 -13.08 17.83
N GLU A 226 8.92 -14.13 18.60
CA GLU A 226 10.24 -14.63 18.98
C GLU A 226 10.89 -15.55 17.94
N ASP A 227 10.12 -16.10 16.99
CA ASP A 227 10.64 -17.04 15.98
C ASP A 227 11.10 -16.30 14.72
N PHE A 228 12.22 -15.59 14.85
CA PHE A 228 12.88 -14.93 13.73
C PHE A 228 14.32 -15.38 13.56
N ARG A 229 14.79 -15.29 12.32
CA ARG A 229 16.21 -15.29 12.01
C ARG A 229 16.69 -13.85 11.99
N GLU A 230 17.78 -13.58 12.71
CA GLU A 230 18.42 -12.28 12.72
C GLU A 230 19.76 -12.32 11.98
N GLU A 231 20.04 -11.25 11.26
CA GLU A 231 21.29 -11.01 10.55
C GLU A 231 21.73 -9.57 10.83
N LEU A 232 22.99 -9.41 11.25
CA LEU A 232 23.67 -8.12 11.26
C LEU A 232 24.56 -8.04 10.03
N PHE A 233 24.41 -6.99 9.23
CA PHE A 233 25.19 -6.79 8.02
C PHE A 233 25.48 -5.31 7.84
N ASP A 234 26.75 -4.96 7.64
CA ASP A 234 27.21 -3.57 7.47
C ASP A 234 26.68 -2.58 8.53
N GLY A 235 26.49 -3.06 9.77
CA GLY A 235 25.94 -2.28 10.88
C GLY A 235 24.41 -2.14 10.89
N HIS A 236 23.72 -2.70 9.89
CA HIS A 236 22.26 -2.77 9.83
C HIS A 236 21.75 -4.08 10.42
N ARG A 237 20.50 -4.07 10.88
CA ARG A 237 19.85 -5.25 11.46
C ARG A 237 18.71 -5.71 10.56
N ARG A 238 18.68 -6.99 10.23
CA ARG A 238 17.60 -7.64 9.50
C ARG A 238 17.02 -8.79 10.31
N ARG A 239 15.70 -8.87 10.37
CA ARG A 239 14.95 -9.98 10.97
C ARG A 239 13.95 -10.55 9.96
N VAL A 240 13.79 -11.86 9.95
CA VAL A 240 12.84 -12.55 9.07
C VAL A 240 12.04 -13.57 9.87
N TRP A 241 10.72 -13.47 9.78
CA TRP A 241 9.77 -14.43 10.35
C TRP A 241 9.20 -15.32 9.25
N ARG A 242 8.98 -16.59 9.59
CA ARG A 242 8.59 -17.62 8.64
C ARG A 242 7.42 -18.43 9.19
N VAL A 243 6.43 -18.69 8.35
CA VAL A 243 5.29 -19.58 8.64
C VAL A 243 5.26 -20.63 7.53
N ASP A 244 5.17 -21.91 7.91
CA ASP A 244 5.11 -23.04 6.97
C ASP A 244 6.18 -23.02 5.87
N GLY A 245 7.42 -22.69 6.25
CA GLY A 245 8.55 -22.66 5.31
C GLY A 245 8.64 -21.38 4.44
N ARG A 246 7.66 -20.48 4.52
CA ARG A 246 7.57 -19.23 3.74
C ARG A 246 7.89 -18.01 4.59
N ASP A 247 8.82 -17.17 4.13
CA ASP A 247 9.07 -15.87 4.76
C ASP A 247 7.78 -15.02 4.67
N VAL A 248 7.29 -14.48 5.77
CA VAL A 248 6.02 -13.71 5.80
C VAL A 248 6.22 -12.25 6.18
N VAL A 249 7.15 -11.98 7.10
CA VAL A 249 7.52 -10.63 7.53
C VAL A 249 9.05 -10.50 7.51
N GLU A 250 9.55 -9.40 6.97
CA GLU A 250 10.94 -8.98 7.06
C GLU A 250 11.00 -7.60 7.74
N SER A 251 11.96 -7.39 8.64
CA SER A 251 12.25 -6.08 9.22
C SER A 251 13.70 -5.74 8.95
N VAL A 252 13.96 -4.54 8.42
CA VAL A 252 15.30 -4.00 8.19
C VAL A 252 15.41 -2.65 8.88
N LEU A 253 16.25 -2.60 9.90
CA LEU A 253 16.57 -1.38 10.63
C LEU A 253 17.94 -0.87 10.21
N VAL A 254 17.95 0.33 9.63
CA VAL A 254 19.13 0.97 9.08
C VAL A 254 19.72 1.89 10.15
N ALA A 255 20.81 1.44 10.75
CA ALA A 255 21.51 2.16 11.81
C ALA A 255 21.89 3.59 11.38
N GLY A 256 21.56 4.56 12.22
CA GLY A 256 21.91 5.98 12.04
C GLY A 256 21.14 6.71 10.94
N LEU A 257 20.31 6.00 10.15
CA LEU A 257 19.51 6.62 9.10
C LEU A 257 18.38 7.47 9.72
N GLY A 258 18.20 8.68 9.21
CA GLY A 258 17.05 9.53 9.51
C GLY A 258 15.80 9.14 8.70
N HIS A 259 14.88 10.10 8.52
CA HIS A 259 13.66 9.88 7.74
C HIS A 259 13.97 9.79 6.23
N GLY A 260 13.88 8.61 5.62
CA GLY A 260 14.09 8.45 4.19
C GLY A 260 14.29 7.03 3.69
N ALA A 261 14.35 6.88 2.37
CA ALA A 261 14.72 5.63 1.73
C ALA A 261 16.26 5.51 1.69
N PRO A 262 16.83 4.41 2.20
CA PRO A 262 18.27 4.19 2.16
C PRO A 262 18.72 3.81 0.75
N LEU A 263 19.80 4.45 0.32
CA LEU A 263 20.41 4.28 -0.99
C LEU A 263 21.81 3.70 -0.87
N ASP A 264 22.27 3.18 -2.00
CA ASP A 264 23.66 2.86 -2.27
C ASP A 264 24.10 3.49 -3.59
N ALA A 265 24.89 4.56 -3.53
CA ALA A 265 25.41 5.27 -4.70
C ALA A 265 26.20 4.35 -5.66
N ARG A 266 26.78 3.25 -5.17
CA ARG A 266 27.47 2.26 -6.01
C ARG A 266 26.52 1.58 -6.99
N MET A 267 25.21 1.60 -6.71
CA MET A 267 24.14 1.04 -7.55
C MET A 267 23.59 2.06 -8.57
N GLY A 268 24.18 3.25 -8.66
CA GLY A 268 23.69 4.34 -9.52
C GLY A 268 22.45 5.05 -8.98
N GLU A 269 22.20 4.90 -7.67
CA GLU A 269 21.20 5.66 -6.92
C GLU A 269 21.79 7.02 -6.52
N VAL A 270 20.92 8.01 -6.35
CA VAL A 270 21.36 9.41 -6.18
C VAL A 270 20.63 10.02 -4.99
N LYS A 271 21.37 10.74 -4.15
CA LYS A 271 20.79 11.51 -3.03
C LYS A 271 19.74 12.51 -3.51
N GLY A 272 18.75 12.77 -2.66
CA GLY A 272 17.67 13.72 -2.92
C GLY A 272 16.82 13.93 -1.66
N PRO A 273 15.73 14.71 -1.75
CA PRO A 273 14.81 14.88 -0.62
C PRO A 273 14.33 13.52 -0.11
N PHE A 274 14.67 13.19 1.15
CA PHE A 274 14.37 11.90 1.80
C PHE A 274 14.93 10.66 1.08
N MET A 275 15.95 10.83 0.23
CA MET A 275 16.66 9.75 -0.47
C MET A 275 18.11 9.78 0.01
N LEU A 276 18.44 8.90 0.94
CA LEU A 276 19.59 9.04 1.85
C LEU A 276 20.64 7.97 1.57
N GLU A 277 21.89 8.36 1.32
CA GLU A 277 22.98 7.39 1.21
C GLU A 277 23.22 6.69 2.54
N ALA A 278 23.23 5.36 2.51
CA ALA A 278 23.37 4.52 3.67
C ALA A 278 24.31 3.32 3.44
N GLY A 279 24.90 3.18 2.25
CA GLY A 279 25.65 1.99 1.86
C GLY A 279 24.79 0.76 1.59
N ILE A 280 23.46 0.93 1.55
CA ILE A 280 22.47 -0.14 1.35
C ILE A 280 21.33 0.37 0.47
N SER A 281 21.13 -0.29 -0.68
CA SER A 281 20.01 0.00 -1.58
C SER A 281 18.73 -0.68 -1.09
N SER A 282 17.76 0.09 -0.59
CA SER A 282 16.42 -0.46 -0.33
C SER A 282 15.80 -1.00 -1.62
N THR A 283 15.99 -0.33 -2.75
CA THR A 283 15.40 -0.72 -4.05
C THR A 283 15.78 -2.15 -4.44
N ARG A 284 17.09 -2.47 -4.42
CA ARG A 284 17.57 -3.81 -4.80
C ARG A 284 17.19 -4.88 -3.78
N ARG A 285 17.28 -4.58 -2.49
CA ARG A 285 16.93 -5.56 -1.45
C ARG A 285 15.44 -5.83 -1.38
N ILE A 286 14.59 -4.81 -1.56
CA ILE A 286 13.15 -4.98 -1.69
C ILE A 286 12.81 -5.79 -2.96
N ALA A 287 13.48 -5.54 -4.09
CA ALA A 287 13.29 -6.35 -5.28
C ALA A 287 13.65 -7.83 -5.08
N ALA A 288 14.73 -8.12 -4.32
CA ALA A 288 15.09 -9.48 -3.93
C ALA A 288 14.07 -10.09 -2.95
N PHE A 289 13.56 -9.30 -2.00
CA PHE A 289 12.45 -9.72 -1.14
C PHE A 289 11.21 -10.10 -1.98
N PHE A 290 10.90 -9.34 -3.03
CA PHE A 290 9.86 -9.63 -4.01
C PHE A 290 10.17 -10.78 -4.98
N LYS A 291 11.40 -11.33 -4.94
CA LYS A 291 11.86 -12.40 -5.85
C LYS A 291 11.86 -11.96 -7.32
N LEU A 292 12.23 -10.70 -7.59
CA LEU A 292 12.37 -10.17 -8.95
C LEU A 292 13.72 -10.49 -9.58
N ASP A 293 14.69 -10.92 -8.78
CA ASP A 293 16.02 -11.37 -9.19
C ASP A 293 16.05 -12.81 -9.73
N VAL A 294 14.99 -13.59 -9.47
CA VAL A 294 14.86 -15.00 -9.90
C VAL A 294 13.90 -15.15 -11.07
N LEU A 295 13.88 -14.21 -12.02
CA LEU A 295 13.03 -14.31 -13.20
C LEU A 295 13.49 -15.45 -14.12
N THR A 296 13.06 -16.68 -13.81
CA THR A 296 13.23 -17.83 -14.70
C THR A 296 12.13 -17.82 -15.76
N PRO A 297 12.42 -18.21 -17.02
CA PRO A 297 11.41 -18.33 -18.08
C PRO A 297 10.24 -19.27 -17.74
N THR A 298 10.39 -20.12 -16.73
CA THR A 298 9.46 -21.19 -16.35
C THR A 298 8.25 -20.72 -15.54
N ASP A 299 8.34 -19.56 -14.86
CA ASP A 299 7.21 -19.00 -14.11
C ASP A 299 6.07 -18.52 -15.03
N ALA A 300 6.39 -18.13 -16.27
CA ALA A 300 5.40 -17.71 -17.25
C ALA A 300 4.50 -18.87 -17.74
N THR A 301 5.04 -20.10 -17.77
CA THR A 301 4.31 -21.29 -18.20
C THR A 301 3.35 -21.85 -17.15
N MET A 302 3.67 -21.75 -15.85
CA MET A 302 2.75 -22.22 -14.80
C MET A 302 1.52 -21.32 -14.62
N VAL A 303 1.63 -20.02 -14.89
CA VAL A 303 0.51 -19.07 -14.80
C VAL A 303 -0.48 -19.25 -15.94
N ALA A 304 0.01 -19.60 -17.14
CA ALA A 304 -0.86 -19.90 -18.29
C ALA A 304 -1.74 -21.13 -18.07
N GLU A 305 -1.24 -22.15 -17.35
CA GLU A 305 -2.02 -23.33 -17.00
C GLU A 305 -3.09 -23.03 -15.94
N GLN A 306 -2.80 -22.14 -14.97
CA GLN A 306 -3.77 -21.75 -13.93
C GLN A 306 -4.92 -20.89 -14.45
N GLU A 307 -4.73 -20.05 -15.48
CA GLU A 307 -5.82 -19.27 -16.10
C GLU A 307 -6.79 -20.15 -16.92
N THR A 308 -6.39 -21.36 -17.33
CA THR A 308 -7.25 -22.30 -18.08
C THR A 308 -8.05 -23.27 -17.20
N ALA A 309 -7.72 -23.39 -15.92
CA ALA A 309 -8.40 -24.30 -15.00
C ALA A 309 -9.67 -23.63 -14.42
N ALA A 310 -10.85 -24.06 -14.92
CA ALA A 310 -12.12 -23.68 -14.31
C ALA A 310 -12.17 -24.09 -12.82
N PRO A 311 -12.79 -23.27 -11.94
CA PRO A 311 -12.85 -23.59 -10.51
C PRO A 311 -13.64 -24.89 -10.28
N ARG A 312 -13.02 -25.84 -9.58
CA ARG A 312 -13.72 -27.05 -9.12
C ARG A 312 -14.77 -26.64 -8.06
N PRO A 313 -16.01 -27.16 -8.14
CA PRO A 313 -17.02 -26.86 -7.14
C PRO A 313 -16.60 -27.45 -5.78
N ARG A 314 -16.67 -26.65 -4.72
CA ARG A 314 -16.50 -27.12 -3.34
C ARG A 314 -17.73 -27.98 -2.94
N PRO A 315 -17.55 -29.04 -2.14
CA PRO A 315 -18.68 -29.80 -1.60
C PRO A 315 -19.50 -28.92 -0.65
N SER A 316 -20.82 -28.95 -0.85
CA SER A 316 -21.83 -28.19 -0.09
C SER A 316 -21.71 -28.45 1.42
N ALA A 317 -21.46 -27.39 2.20
CA ALA A 317 -21.57 -27.45 3.65
C ALA A 317 -23.05 -27.53 4.04
N LYS A 318 -23.40 -28.53 4.83
CA LYS A 318 -24.75 -28.74 5.36
C LYS A 318 -25.22 -27.51 6.16
N ARG A 319 -26.39 -27.01 5.80
CA ARG A 319 -27.11 -25.91 6.47
C ARG A 319 -27.38 -26.30 7.95
N PRO A 320 -27.14 -25.42 8.94
CA PRO A 320 -27.55 -25.69 10.32
C PRO A 320 -29.08 -25.67 10.43
N PRO A 321 -29.69 -26.41 11.38
CA PRO A 321 -31.14 -26.48 11.51
C PRO A 321 -31.70 -25.15 12.03
N GLU A 322 -32.77 -24.70 11.38
CA GLU A 322 -33.61 -23.57 11.80
C GLU A 322 -34.31 -23.88 13.13
N ARG A 323 -34.29 -22.92 14.07
CA ARG A 323 -35.13 -22.97 15.28
C ARG A 323 -36.57 -22.59 14.91
N PRO A 324 -37.59 -23.26 15.46
CA PRO A 324 -38.98 -22.95 15.15
C PRO A 324 -39.41 -21.63 15.82
N VAL A 325 -40.09 -20.80 15.03
CA VAL A 325 -40.82 -19.60 15.48
C VAL A 325 -42.23 -20.03 15.89
N PRO A 326 -42.77 -19.63 17.06
CA PRO A 326 -44.15 -19.93 17.39
C PRO A 326 -45.14 -19.05 16.63
N GLU A 327 -46.23 -19.69 16.22
CA GLU A 327 -47.33 -19.19 15.39
C GLU A 327 -48.22 -18.15 16.11
N ALA A 328 -48.74 -17.20 15.34
CA ALA A 328 -49.46 -16.01 15.80
C ALA A 328 -50.92 -16.28 16.21
N LEU A 329 -51.40 -15.49 17.16
CA LEU A 329 -52.82 -15.21 17.37
C LEU A 329 -53.08 -13.74 17.04
N SER A 330 -53.93 -13.50 16.04
CA SER A 330 -54.66 -12.24 15.79
C SER A 330 -56.10 -12.42 16.31
N PRO A 331 -56.97 -11.38 16.50
CA PRO A 331 -56.99 -10.08 15.80
C PRO A 331 -57.44 -8.84 16.63
N ASP A 332 -57.28 -7.62 16.08
CA ASP A 332 -58.39 -6.70 15.74
C ASP A 332 -57.98 -5.22 15.56
N GLY A 333 -58.56 -4.60 14.51
CA GLY A 333 -58.70 -3.15 14.25
C GLY A 333 -57.44 -2.43 13.73
N GLY A 334 -57.41 -1.64 12.65
CA GLY A 334 -58.44 -1.04 11.80
C GLY A 334 -57.91 0.32 11.32
N VAL A 335 -58.17 0.67 10.04
CA VAL A 335 -58.05 2.00 9.37
C VAL A 335 -56.63 2.59 9.23
N ASP A 336 -56.17 3.29 8.18
CA ASP A 336 -56.67 3.89 6.93
C ASP A 336 -55.39 4.13 6.08
N GLY A 337 -55.22 3.69 4.83
CA GLY A 337 -55.68 4.41 3.64
C GLY A 337 -54.88 5.68 3.28
N ARG A 338 -53.75 5.55 2.54
CA ARG A 338 -53.41 6.35 1.32
C ARG A 338 -51.92 6.28 0.88
N GLN A 339 -51.74 6.05 -0.41
CA GLN A 339 -50.63 6.47 -1.29
C GLN A 339 -51.29 6.78 -2.67
N PRO A 340 -50.68 7.48 -3.66
CA PRO A 340 -49.44 8.28 -3.73
C PRO A 340 -49.68 9.69 -4.35
N ASP A 341 -48.66 10.55 -4.49
CA ASP A 341 -48.33 11.25 -5.76
C ASP A 341 -47.24 12.36 -5.67
N ASP A 342 -46.32 12.26 -6.64
CA ASP A 342 -45.51 13.21 -7.43
C ASP A 342 -44.29 14.01 -6.86
N PRO A 343 -43.17 14.11 -7.63
CA PRO A 343 -41.87 14.61 -7.19
C PRO A 343 -41.61 16.05 -7.67
N LYS A 344 -41.15 16.93 -6.77
CA LYS A 344 -40.20 18.01 -7.06
C LYS A 344 -39.83 18.76 -5.77
N ALA A 345 -38.60 19.26 -5.79
CA ALA A 345 -37.99 20.22 -4.86
C ALA A 345 -37.33 19.67 -3.59
N PHE A 346 -36.12 19.14 -3.76
CA PHE A 346 -35.01 19.46 -2.84
C PHE A 346 -33.82 19.95 -3.65
N ARG A 347 -33.74 21.27 -3.84
CA ARG A 347 -32.47 21.94 -4.14
C ARG A 347 -31.71 22.02 -2.82
N SER A 348 -30.73 21.15 -2.61
CA SER A 348 -29.78 21.31 -1.52
C SER A 348 -28.83 22.47 -1.84
N ALA A 349 -28.79 23.43 -0.92
CA ALA A 349 -27.79 24.49 -0.89
C ALA A 349 -26.38 23.88 -0.69
N PRO A 350 -25.31 24.52 -1.21
CA PRO A 350 -23.97 23.99 -1.07
C PRO A 350 -23.52 24.04 0.39
N ILE A 351 -23.26 22.87 0.97
CA ILE A 351 -22.53 22.72 2.23
C ILE A 351 -21.14 23.30 2.01
N GLY A 352 -20.76 24.31 2.79
CA GLY A 352 -19.46 24.97 2.70
C GLY A 352 -18.33 23.95 2.75
N ARG A 353 -17.48 23.95 1.72
CA ARG A 353 -16.25 23.14 1.68
C ARG A 353 -15.34 23.59 2.83
N PHE A 354 -15.22 22.78 3.86
CA PHE A 354 -14.05 22.81 4.74
C PHE A 354 -12.82 22.53 3.87
N ASP A 355 -11.89 23.48 3.82
CA ASP A 355 -10.64 23.33 3.07
C ASP A 355 -9.68 22.43 3.86
N ILE A 356 -9.86 21.12 3.68
CA ILE A 356 -9.00 20.08 4.24
C ILE A 356 -7.55 20.29 3.75
N GLY A 357 -7.35 20.77 2.53
CA GLY A 357 -6.04 21.09 1.97
C GLY A 357 -5.33 22.20 2.75
N ALA A 358 -6.04 23.29 3.08
CA ALA A 358 -5.52 24.36 3.93
C ALA A 358 -5.26 23.90 5.36
N THR A 359 -6.10 23.01 5.90
CA THR A 359 -5.94 22.45 7.24
C THR A 359 -4.70 21.56 7.33
N ILE A 360 -4.51 20.67 6.35
CA ILE A 360 -3.32 19.82 6.21
C ILE A 360 -2.08 20.69 6.00
N ALA A 361 -2.13 21.70 5.12
CA ALA A 361 -1.01 22.61 4.89
C ALA A 361 -0.62 23.38 6.15
N LYS A 362 -1.60 23.87 6.92
CA LYS A 362 -1.37 24.56 8.19
C LYS A 362 -0.74 23.64 9.23
N ALA A 363 -1.24 22.41 9.35
CA ALA A 363 -0.69 21.44 10.29
C ALA A 363 0.73 20.99 9.88
N LEU A 364 0.99 20.76 8.60
CA LEU A 364 2.33 20.42 8.08
C LEU A 364 3.33 21.57 8.22
N ARG A 365 2.91 22.83 8.05
CA ARG A 365 3.75 24.01 8.35
C ARG A 365 4.06 24.12 9.84
N ALA A 366 3.07 23.92 10.71
CA ALA A 366 3.26 23.93 12.15
C ALA A 366 4.23 22.83 12.61
N ALA A 367 4.25 21.70 11.91
CA ALA A 367 5.18 20.59 12.16
C ALA A 367 6.55 20.73 11.44
N GLY A 368 6.79 21.81 10.70
CA GLY A 368 8.06 22.03 9.97
C GLY A 368 8.26 21.13 8.74
N LEU A 369 7.23 20.41 8.31
CA LEU A 369 7.25 19.49 7.16
C LEU A 369 6.88 20.16 5.83
N MET A 370 6.50 21.43 5.88
CA MET A 370 6.24 22.29 4.73
C MET A 370 6.79 23.69 5.07
N ARG A 371 7.57 24.29 4.16
CA ARG A 371 8.05 25.68 4.30
C ARG A 371 7.01 26.68 3.81
#